data_AF-A0A6A3CX49-F1
#
_entry.id   AF-A0A6A3CX49-F1
#
_cell.length_a   1.000
_cell.length_b   1.000
_cell.length_c   1.000
_cell.angle_alpha   90.00
_cell.angle_beta   90.00
_cell.angle_gamma   90.00
#
_symmetry.space_group_name_H-M   'P 1'
#
loop_
_entity.id
_entity.type
_entity.pdbx_description
1 polymer ?
#
loop_
_entity_poly.entity_id
_entity_poly.type
_entity_poly.pdbx_seq_one_letter_code
_entity_poly.pdbx_strand_id
1 'polypeptide(L)'
;MDMEGLSGICASLGILEEDQTTNQMVYTKGEHSLDALKDLLRFLRRDDPQTREVFKQVCRWNIVSKNLIPIIEHCQRDRNLVLNAVKVLVFLSMPIEPSSSDIPQQMEYLWNMKFSVTSSDAVAVIVSLLEGPLENLECEMFSEDDWKLLQLVLTFFRNILAIQDIPSLQKAGQFLSLRDRFLELLFRENLMDLVLVITQQICGSRGYLRQDNLLLLENFHYIFMGQEPELLVKARLMGSEEGGDAKACIDDLKSIMEEEAKKRRVSRFQRANRHSQFSGTFTRLTMGGSTVVYKGNPNNSSQNALLKSHNSHGISTQKNVWGNRDLPSMRKKVLALLHDFLNQFLSGGYNVLMKSVHEDIEKEHHTIQKGDIIVFFKVAEFVSSFQYHKCLTSKVRTTPHLLFLPSRHPRSTDKLVETLKLVSW
;
A
#
# COMPACT_ATOMS: atom_id res chain seq x y z
N MET A 1 -9.54 -1.27 31.82
CA MET A 1 -8.20 -1.88 31.96
C MET A 1 -7.39 -1.08 32.95
N ASP A 2 -6.50 -1.74 33.70
CA ASP A 2 -5.56 -1.05 34.60
C ASP A 2 -4.46 -0.35 33.79
N MET A 3 -4.69 0.93 33.48
CA MET A 3 -3.78 1.76 32.68
C MET A 3 -2.52 2.16 33.47
N GLU A 4 -2.57 2.12 34.80
CA GLU A 4 -1.42 2.43 35.66
C GLU A 4 -0.40 1.28 35.59
N GLY A 5 -0.87 0.03 35.65
CA GLY A 5 -0.03 -1.15 35.42
C GLY A 5 0.66 -1.14 34.05
N LEU A 6 -0.05 -0.75 32.99
CA LEU A 6 0.50 -0.67 31.63
C LEU A 6 1.62 0.39 31.51
N SER A 7 1.47 1.54 32.18
CA SER A 7 2.48 2.60 32.20
C SER A 7 3.77 2.13 32.86
N GLY A 8 3.68 1.46 34.01
CA GLY A 8 4.84 0.90 34.71
C GLY A 8 5.61 -0.14 33.87
N ILE A 9 4.89 -0.98 33.12
CA ILE A 9 5.49 -1.94 32.19
C ILE A 9 6.22 -1.23 31.05
N CYS A 10 5.62 -0.20 30.45
CA CYS A 10 6.27 0.52 29.36
C CYS A 10 7.52 1.28 29.84
N ALA A 11 7.49 1.83 31.05
CA ALA A 11 8.62 2.53 31.66
C ALA A 11 9.80 1.59 31.98
N SER A 12 9.54 0.32 32.29
CA SER A 12 10.59 -0.65 32.64
C SER A 12 11.32 -1.27 31.44
N LEU A 13 10.95 -0.91 30.21
CA LEU A 13 11.58 -1.42 28.99
C LEU A 13 13.03 -0.95 28.84
N GLY A 14 13.29 0.32 29.14
CA GLY A 14 14.62 0.93 28.99
C GLY A 14 14.56 2.38 28.54
N ILE A 15 15.73 2.98 28.40
CA ILE A 15 15.90 4.41 28.09
C ILE A 15 16.93 4.54 26.97
N LEU A 16 16.63 5.40 26.01
CA LEU A 16 17.57 5.84 24.97
C LEU A 16 18.21 7.15 25.45
N GLU A 17 19.52 7.10 25.69
CA GLU A 17 20.30 8.27 26.15
C GLU A 17 21.37 8.61 25.13
N GLU A 18 21.69 9.90 24.99
CA GLU A 18 22.83 10.34 24.20
C GLU A 18 24.09 10.26 25.08
N ASP A 19 25.05 9.45 24.67
CA ASP A 19 26.34 9.37 25.36
C ASP A 19 27.08 10.70 25.20
N GLN A 20 27.32 11.37 26.33
CA GLN A 20 27.96 12.67 26.42
C GLN A 20 29.39 12.70 25.86
N THR A 21 30.02 11.54 25.69
CA THR A 21 31.40 11.44 25.21
C THR A 21 31.49 11.16 23.72
N THR A 22 30.55 10.42 23.15
CA THR A 22 30.57 9.98 21.75
C THR A 22 29.51 10.67 20.89
N ASN A 23 28.58 11.43 21.48
CA ASN A 23 27.34 11.92 20.87
C ASN A 23 26.57 10.80 20.14
N GLN A 24 26.75 9.55 20.59
CA GLN A 24 26.05 8.41 20.03
C GLN A 24 24.87 8.07 20.94
N MET A 25 23.74 7.74 20.32
CA MET A 25 22.59 7.22 21.05
C MET A 25 22.91 5.82 21.58
N VAL A 26 22.85 5.64 22.88
CA VAL A 26 23.04 4.36 23.57
C VAL A 26 21.72 3.95 24.23
N TYR A 27 21.25 2.76 23.91
CA TYR A 27 20.06 2.20 24.53
C TYR A 27 20.42 1.35 25.74
N THR A 28 19.93 1.75 26.92
CA THR A 28 20.07 0.97 28.15
C THR A 28 18.78 0.20 28.39
N LYS A 29 18.82 -1.12 28.20
CA LYS A 29 17.67 -2.00 28.48
C LYS A 29 17.41 -2.09 29.98
N GLY A 30 16.14 -2.11 30.37
CA GLY A 30 15.74 -2.35 31.76
C GLY A 30 16.04 -3.79 32.20
N GLU A 31 16.25 -3.98 33.49
CA GLU A 31 16.59 -5.27 34.12
C GLU A 31 15.56 -6.36 33.79
N HIS A 32 14.28 -6.02 33.79
CA HIS A 32 13.16 -6.93 33.50
C HIS A 32 12.48 -6.63 32.15
N SER A 33 13.22 -6.05 31.19
CA SER A 33 12.69 -5.64 29.88
C SER A 33 12.04 -6.77 29.08
N LEU A 34 12.57 -8.00 29.16
CA LEU A 34 11.99 -9.16 28.47
C LEU A 34 10.60 -9.51 29.02
N ASP A 35 10.43 -9.51 30.34
CA ASP A 35 9.15 -9.83 30.96
C ASP A 35 8.15 -8.69 30.77
N ALA A 36 8.62 -7.44 30.81
CA ALA A 36 7.83 -6.28 30.43
C ALA A 36 7.29 -6.36 28.98
N LEU A 37 8.09 -6.80 28.00
CA LEU A 37 7.62 -7.03 26.63
C LEU A 37 6.57 -8.14 26.55
N LYS A 38 6.76 -9.24 27.30
CA LYS A 38 5.77 -10.33 27.36
C LYS A 38 4.46 -9.85 28.00
N ASP A 39 4.53 -9.03 29.03
CA ASP A 39 3.36 -8.44 29.67
C ASP A 39 2.64 -7.46 28.75
N LEU A 40 3.37 -6.57 28.07
CA LEU A 40 2.82 -5.70 27.04
C LEU A 40 2.09 -6.51 25.95
N LEU A 41 2.69 -7.62 25.51
CA LEU A 41 2.06 -8.52 24.54
C LEU A 41 0.78 -9.16 25.10
N ARG A 42 0.73 -9.50 26.39
CA ARG A 42 -0.50 -10.00 27.05
C ARG A 42 -1.58 -8.93 27.10
N PHE A 43 -1.23 -7.66 27.34
CA PHE A 43 -2.18 -6.55 27.27
C PHE A 43 -2.73 -6.37 25.85
N LEU A 44 -1.87 -6.34 24.83
CA LEU A 44 -2.29 -6.19 23.44
C LEU A 44 -3.17 -7.35 22.94
N ARG A 45 -2.91 -8.59 23.38
CA ARG A 45 -3.74 -9.76 23.05
C ARG A 45 -5.14 -9.71 23.66
N ARG A 46 -5.29 -9.03 24.79
CA ARG A 46 -6.56 -8.87 25.51
C ARG A 46 -7.24 -7.53 25.17
N ASP A 47 -6.61 -6.73 24.32
CA ASP A 47 -7.17 -5.45 23.91
C ASP A 47 -8.45 -5.67 23.13
N ASP A 48 -9.42 -4.80 23.38
CA ASP A 48 -10.72 -4.91 22.76
C ASP A 48 -10.59 -4.49 21.28
N PRO A 49 -11.01 -5.33 20.31
CA PRO A 49 -10.76 -5.07 18.89
C PRO A 49 -11.55 -3.85 18.36
N GLN A 50 -12.64 -3.46 19.04
CA GLN A 50 -13.43 -2.29 18.64
C GLN A 50 -12.83 -0.99 19.16
N THR A 51 -12.46 -0.92 20.44
CA THR A 51 -11.98 0.31 21.09
C THR A 51 -10.47 0.49 21.01
N ARG A 52 -9.70 -0.61 21.07
CA ARG A 52 -8.23 -0.65 20.94
C ARG A 52 -7.52 0.32 21.90
N GLU A 53 -7.97 0.38 23.15
CA GLU A 53 -7.49 1.36 24.13
C GLU A 53 -6.01 1.13 24.51
N VAL A 54 -5.56 -0.12 24.64
CA VAL A 54 -4.14 -0.41 24.90
C VAL A 54 -3.30 0.05 23.72
N PHE A 55 -3.70 -0.32 22.50
CA PHE A 55 -3.02 0.11 21.28
C PHE A 55 -2.91 1.64 21.21
N LYS A 56 -4.03 2.37 21.36
CA LYS A 56 -4.06 3.84 21.32
C LYS A 56 -3.12 4.43 22.36
N GLN A 57 -3.10 3.88 23.58
CA GLN A 57 -2.27 4.39 24.67
C GLN A 57 -0.77 4.14 24.44
N VAL A 58 -0.41 2.92 24.00
CA VAL A 58 0.99 2.56 23.69
C VAL A 58 1.53 3.42 22.53
N CYS A 59 0.70 3.66 21.50
CA CYS A 59 1.06 4.56 20.41
C CYS A 59 1.19 6.02 20.88
N ARG A 60 0.30 6.49 21.76
CA ARG A 60 0.37 7.85 22.33
C ARG A 60 1.66 8.09 23.13
N TRP A 61 2.19 7.07 23.81
CA TRP A 61 3.49 7.15 24.49
C TRP A 61 4.70 7.02 23.56
N ASN A 62 4.48 6.73 22.28
CA ASN A 62 5.50 6.53 21.26
C ASN A 62 6.49 5.41 21.63
N ILE A 63 5.99 4.32 22.18
CA ILE A 63 6.81 3.16 22.61
C ILE A 63 7.57 2.52 21.44
N VAL A 64 7.00 2.57 20.23
CA VAL A 64 7.66 2.09 19.00
C VAL A 64 9.01 2.78 18.81
N SER A 65 9.02 4.12 18.75
CA SER A 65 10.24 4.87 18.45
C SER A 65 11.18 4.97 19.65
N LYS A 66 10.65 5.01 20.87
CA LYS A 66 11.45 5.18 22.09
C LYS A 66 12.06 3.89 22.63
N ASN A 67 11.42 2.75 22.38
CA ASN A 67 11.81 1.47 23.00
C ASN A 67 11.92 0.35 21.98
N LEU A 68 10.89 0.05 21.19
CA LEU A 68 10.89 -1.16 20.34
C LEU A 68 11.96 -1.11 19.25
N ILE A 69 12.05 0.02 18.53
CA ILE A 69 13.09 0.22 17.50
C ILE A 69 14.50 0.17 18.13
N PRO A 70 14.81 0.94 19.19
CA PRO A 70 16.09 0.84 19.87
C PRO A 70 16.44 -0.56 20.41
N ILE A 71 15.47 -1.30 20.93
CA ILE A 71 15.67 -2.69 21.38
C ILE A 71 16.10 -3.56 20.20
N ILE A 72 15.43 -3.42 19.05
CA ILE A 72 15.75 -4.20 17.85
C ILE A 72 17.15 -3.84 17.34
N GLU A 73 17.48 -2.56 17.28
CA GLU A 73 18.74 -2.08 16.70
C GLU A 73 19.96 -2.33 17.61
N HIS A 74 19.83 -2.09 18.91
CA HIS A 74 20.98 -2.10 19.83
C HIS A 74 21.10 -3.37 20.69
N CYS A 75 20.03 -4.14 20.89
CA CYS A 75 20.04 -5.34 21.73
C CYS A 75 20.14 -6.66 20.95
N GLN A 76 20.74 -6.66 19.75
CA GLN A 76 20.80 -7.81 18.84
C GLN A 76 21.41 -9.09 19.45
N ARG A 77 22.30 -8.95 20.45
CA ARG A 77 22.89 -10.09 21.18
C ARG A 77 21.84 -10.93 21.92
N ASP A 78 20.75 -10.31 22.36
CA ASP A 78 19.66 -10.98 23.06
C ASP A 78 18.51 -11.25 22.08
N ARG A 79 18.65 -12.34 21.30
CA ARG A 79 17.67 -12.70 20.26
C ARG A 79 16.26 -12.85 20.82
N ASN A 80 16.11 -13.34 22.04
CA ASN A 80 14.79 -13.49 22.67
C ASN A 80 14.13 -12.14 22.94
N LEU A 81 14.90 -11.14 23.38
CA LEU A 81 14.40 -9.79 23.58
C LEU A 81 13.95 -9.16 22.26
N VAL A 82 14.78 -9.25 21.22
CA VAL A 82 14.47 -8.73 19.87
C VAL A 82 13.21 -9.40 19.32
N LEU A 83 13.10 -10.73 19.41
CA LEU A 83 11.92 -11.46 18.93
C LEU A 83 10.64 -11.03 19.64
N ASN A 84 10.69 -10.74 20.94
CA ASN A 84 9.50 -10.24 21.65
C ASN A 84 9.18 -8.79 21.26
N ALA A 85 10.16 -7.94 20.97
CA ALA A 85 9.93 -6.60 20.45
C ALA A 85 9.26 -6.64 19.06
N VAL A 86 9.71 -7.53 18.17
CA VAL A 86 9.07 -7.76 16.86
C VAL A 86 7.64 -8.27 17.02
N LYS A 87 7.38 -9.19 17.95
CA LYS A 87 6.00 -9.64 18.26
C LYS A 87 5.11 -8.48 18.70
N VAL A 88 5.60 -7.58 19.55
CA VAL A 88 4.86 -6.38 19.95
C VAL A 88 4.57 -5.49 18.73
N LEU A 89 5.56 -5.26 17.85
CA LEU A 89 5.35 -4.51 16.60
C LEU A 89 4.28 -5.15 15.69
N VAL A 90 4.26 -6.47 15.58
CA VAL A 90 3.22 -7.19 14.81
C VAL A 90 1.83 -6.93 15.40
N PHE A 91 1.67 -7.01 16.72
CA PHE A 91 0.39 -6.73 17.37
C PHE A 91 -0.05 -5.27 17.25
N LEU A 92 0.89 -4.32 17.35
CA LEU A 92 0.59 -2.90 17.14
C LEU A 92 0.21 -2.60 15.69
N SER A 93 0.78 -3.31 14.73
CA SER A 93 0.55 -3.11 13.29
C SER A 93 -0.65 -3.85 12.70
N MET A 94 -1.44 -4.53 13.53
CA MET A 94 -2.65 -5.21 13.07
C MET A 94 -3.60 -4.25 12.32
N PRO A 95 -4.19 -4.69 11.19
CA PRO A 95 -5.17 -3.90 10.45
C PRO A 95 -6.32 -3.43 11.34
N ILE A 96 -6.84 -2.24 11.07
CA ILE A 96 -7.98 -1.68 11.80
C ILE A 96 -9.25 -2.40 11.36
N GLU A 97 -10.03 -2.90 12.32
CA GLU A 97 -11.35 -3.46 12.02
C GLU A 97 -12.32 -2.37 11.53
N PRO A 98 -13.14 -2.64 10.50
CA PRO A 98 -14.12 -1.66 10.02
C PRO A 98 -15.14 -1.22 11.08
N SER A 99 -15.39 -2.06 12.09
CA SER A 99 -16.26 -1.79 13.23
C SER A 99 -15.61 -1.01 14.37
N SER A 100 -14.34 -0.63 14.24
CA SER A 100 -13.57 0.01 15.29
C SER A 100 -13.92 1.50 15.47
N SER A 101 -13.74 2.02 16.68
CA SER A 101 -13.93 3.45 17.00
C SER A 101 -12.70 4.28 16.66
N ASP A 102 -12.89 5.57 16.36
CA ASP A 102 -11.79 6.52 16.12
C ASP A 102 -10.79 6.09 15.02
N ILE A 103 -11.29 5.45 13.95
CA ILE A 103 -10.49 4.99 12.80
C ILE A 103 -9.49 6.06 12.31
N PRO A 104 -9.85 7.36 12.16
CA PRO A 104 -8.89 8.38 11.74
C PRO A 104 -7.66 8.50 12.65
N GLN A 105 -7.87 8.45 13.97
CA GLN A 105 -6.78 8.53 14.94
C GLN A 105 -5.91 7.27 14.91
N GLN A 106 -6.53 6.09 14.78
CA GLN A 106 -5.78 4.84 14.65
C GLN A 106 -4.94 4.80 13.38
N MET A 107 -5.45 5.31 12.25
CA MET A 107 -4.68 5.44 11.02
C MET A 107 -3.47 6.34 11.20
N GLU A 108 -3.60 7.45 11.95
CA GLU A 108 -2.49 8.33 12.29
C GLU A 108 -1.40 7.61 13.09
N TYR A 109 -1.79 6.85 14.13
CA TYR A 109 -0.83 6.06 14.90
C TYR A 109 -0.10 5.00 14.07
N LEU A 110 -0.82 4.27 13.22
CA LEU A 110 -0.23 3.29 12.31
C LEU A 110 0.72 3.95 11.30
N TRP A 111 0.33 5.10 10.75
CA TRP A 111 1.16 5.85 9.82
C TRP A 111 2.45 6.33 10.49
N ASN A 112 2.37 6.87 11.72
CA ASN A 112 3.54 7.29 12.50
C ASN A 112 4.49 6.11 12.78
N MET A 113 3.94 4.94 13.13
CA MET A 113 4.74 3.72 13.30
C MET A 113 5.43 3.30 11.99
N LYS A 114 4.71 3.30 10.86
CA LYS A 114 5.31 3.02 9.54
C LYS A 114 6.43 4.00 9.24
N PHE A 115 6.23 5.28 9.53
CA PHE A 115 7.24 6.32 9.35
C PHE A 115 8.50 6.05 10.18
N SER A 116 8.34 5.74 11.47
CA SER A 116 9.47 5.42 12.37
C SER A 116 10.23 4.19 11.90
N VAL A 117 9.54 3.09 11.57
CA VAL A 117 10.15 1.85 11.07
C VAL A 117 10.86 2.06 9.73
N THR A 118 10.27 2.84 8.82
CA THR A 118 10.85 3.13 7.49
C THR A 118 12.09 4.01 7.59
N SER A 119 12.24 4.77 8.68
CA SER A 119 13.33 5.73 8.87
C SER A 119 14.45 5.19 9.77
N SER A 120 14.39 3.91 10.15
CA SER A 120 15.35 3.27 11.06
C SER A 120 15.96 2.01 10.43
N ASP A 121 16.96 1.42 11.09
CA ASP A 121 17.64 0.20 10.66
C ASP A 121 16.96 -1.10 11.14
N ALA A 122 15.83 -0.96 11.87
CA ALA A 122 15.08 -2.07 12.42
C ALA A 122 14.65 -3.09 11.35
N VAL A 123 14.31 -2.65 10.14
CA VAL A 123 13.94 -3.57 9.04
C VAL A 123 15.11 -4.47 8.66
N ALA A 124 16.32 -3.93 8.55
CA ALA A 124 17.52 -4.71 8.22
C ALA A 124 17.78 -5.79 9.28
N VAL A 125 17.69 -5.43 10.56
CA VAL A 125 17.84 -6.37 11.67
C VAL A 125 16.72 -7.42 11.68
N ILE A 126 15.47 -7.04 11.41
CA ILE A 126 14.36 -7.99 11.36
C ILE A 126 14.55 -8.99 10.22
N VAL A 127 15.03 -8.55 9.05
CA VAL A 127 15.32 -9.46 7.93
C VAL A 127 16.48 -10.39 8.27
N SER A 128 17.53 -9.91 8.97
CA SER A 128 18.67 -10.76 9.34
C SER A 128 18.30 -11.89 10.30
N LEU A 129 17.19 -11.78 11.05
CA LEU A 129 16.67 -12.89 11.85
C LEU A 129 16.31 -14.14 11.02
N LEU A 130 16.10 -13.97 9.71
CA LEU A 130 15.77 -15.02 8.76
C LEU A 130 16.99 -15.76 8.19
N GLU A 131 18.21 -15.32 8.45
CA GLU A 131 19.43 -15.98 7.97
C GLU A 131 19.45 -17.48 8.30
N GLY A 132 19.32 -17.84 9.58
CA GLY A 132 19.26 -19.25 10.02
C GLY A 132 18.08 -20.05 9.41
N PRO A 133 16.83 -19.54 9.45
CA PRO A 133 15.71 -20.18 8.76
C PRO A 133 15.94 -20.44 7.27
N LEU A 134 16.61 -19.54 6.55
CA LEU A 134 16.89 -19.70 5.12
C LEU A 134 18.00 -20.72 4.87
N GLU A 135 19.07 -20.72 5.68
CA GLU A 135 20.10 -21.77 5.63
C GLU A 135 19.48 -23.15 5.87
N ASN A 136 18.61 -23.26 6.87
CA ASN A 136 17.87 -24.49 7.16
C ASN A 136 16.92 -24.88 6.03
N LEU A 137 16.36 -23.91 5.30
CA LEU A 137 15.52 -24.17 4.13
C LEU A 137 16.33 -24.77 2.98
N GLU A 138 17.52 -24.25 2.72
CA GLU A 138 18.44 -24.76 1.69
C GLU A 138 18.99 -26.15 2.05
N CYS A 139 19.35 -26.37 3.33
CA CYS A 139 19.95 -27.61 3.80
C CYS A 139 18.93 -28.73 4.09
N GLU A 140 17.65 -28.55 3.75
CA GLU A 140 16.59 -29.49 4.10
C GLU A 140 16.53 -29.78 5.63
N MET A 141 16.74 -28.77 6.47
CA MET A 141 16.63 -28.84 7.94
C MET A 141 15.54 -27.90 8.50
N PHE A 142 14.75 -27.27 7.63
CA PHE A 142 13.70 -26.33 8.00
C PHE A 142 12.71 -26.91 9.03
N SER A 143 12.68 -26.28 10.21
CA SER A 143 11.89 -26.70 11.37
C SER A 143 10.58 -25.91 11.51
N GLU A 144 9.71 -26.32 12.44
CA GLU A 144 8.52 -25.53 12.79
C GLU A 144 8.84 -24.17 13.39
N ASP A 145 9.94 -24.05 14.13
CA ASP A 145 10.33 -22.79 14.76
C ASP A 145 10.86 -21.81 13.71
N ASP A 146 11.57 -22.32 12.69
CA ASP A 146 11.99 -21.54 11.52
C ASP A 146 10.77 -21.02 10.74
N TRP A 147 9.79 -21.90 10.53
CA TRP A 147 8.51 -21.54 9.91
C TRP A 147 7.78 -20.44 10.68
N LYS A 148 7.62 -20.58 12.00
CA LYS A 148 6.94 -19.58 12.84
C LYS A 148 7.68 -18.24 12.85
N LEU A 149 9.02 -18.26 12.83
CA LEU A 149 9.81 -17.05 12.71
C LEU A 149 9.61 -16.38 11.35
N LEU A 150 9.65 -17.16 10.27
CA LEU A 150 9.39 -16.64 8.93
C LEU A 150 7.98 -16.04 8.82
N GLN A 151 6.97 -16.74 9.33
CA GLN A 151 5.59 -16.28 9.36
C GLN A 151 5.44 -14.98 10.16
N LEU A 152 6.11 -14.86 11.32
CA LEU A 152 6.11 -13.63 12.13
C LEU A 152 6.64 -12.43 11.32
N VAL A 153 7.77 -12.63 10.64
CA VAL A 153 8.42 -11.58 9.86
C VAL A 153 7.59 -11.20 8.63
N LEU A 154 7.09 -12.17 7.87
CA LEU A 154 6.20 -11.91 6.72
C LEU A 154 4.87 -11.25 7.14
N THR A 155 4.35 -11.58 8.32
CA THR A 155 3.15 -10.93 8.88
C THR A 155 3.43 -9.48 9.24
N PHE A 156 4.58 -9.19 9.85
CA PHE A 156 5.00 -7.81 10.13
C PHE A 156 5.05 -6.98 8.83
N PHE A 157 5.69 -7.50 7.79
CA PHE A 157 5.79 -6.79 6.52
C PHE A 157 4.44 -6.61 5.83
N ARG A 158 3.59 -7.65 5.83
CA ARG A 158 2.21 -7.56 5.36
C ARG A 158 1.46 -6.43 6.06
N ASN A 159 1.57 -6.35 7.38
CA ASN A 159 0.91 -5.31 8.18
C ASN A 159 1.40 -3.90 7.79
N ILE A 160 2.72 -3.67 7.72
CA ILE A 160 3.27 -2.34 7.39
C ILE A 160 2.96 -1.94 5.93
N LEU A 161 2.96 -2.90 5.01
CA LEU A 161 2.54 -2.68 3.62
C LEU A 161 1.06 -2.28 3.52
N ALA A 162 0.20 -2.86 4.36
CA ALA A 162 -1.24 -2.58 4.39
C ALA A 162 -1.59 -1.17 4.90
N ILE A 163 -0.71 -0.52 5.67
CA ILE A 163 -0.91 0.85 6.16
C ILE A 163 -0.88 1.83 4.97
N GLN A 164 -2.01 2.45 4.70
CA GLN A 164 -2.21 3.41 3.61
C GLN A 164 -1.79 4.83 4.02
N ASP A 165 -1.45 5.66 3.03
CA ASP A 165 -1.10 7.06 3.26
C ASP A 165 -2.33 7.90 3.61
N ILE A 166 -2.15 8.91 4.45
CA ILE A 166 -3.21 9.83 4.86
C ILE A 166 -3.42 10.90 3.77
N PRO A 167 -4.61 11.01 3.14
CA PRO A 167 -4.84 11.93 2.01
C PRO A 167 -4.71 13.41 2.35
N SER A 168 -4.92 13.81 3.61
CA SER A 168 -4.79 15.21 4.05
C SER A 168 -3.34 15.68 4.06
N LEU A 169 -2.40 14.80 4.40
CA LEU A 169 -0.97 15.12 4.46
C LEU A 169 -0.33 15.20 3.06
N GLN A 170 -0.90 14.52 2.06
CA GLN A 170 -0.47 14.62 0.65
C GLN A 170 -0.70 16.01 0.03
N LYS A 171 -1.61 16.82 0.58
CA LYS A 171 -1.92 18.17 0.06
C LYS A 171 -0.85 19.22 0.37
N ALA A 172 0.06 18.94 1.32
CA ALA A 172 1.07 19.88 1.78
C ALA A 172 2.34 19.94 0.90
N GLY A 173 2.28 19.40 -0.32
CA GLY A 173 3.19 19.76 -1.40
C GLY A 173 4.68 19.66 -1.05
N GLN A 174 5.19 18.44 -0.91
CA GLN A 174 6.54 17.98 -1.31
C GLN A 174 6.79 16.59 -0.68
N PHE A 175 7.63 15.81 -1.36
CA PHE A 175 8.27 14.57 -0.88
C PHE A 175 7.40 13.28 -0.84
N LEU A 176 7.69 12.40 -1.81
CA LEU A 176 7.72 10.93 -1.72
C LEU A 176 6.65 10.24 -0.85
N SER A 177 5.83 9.40 -1.48
CA SER A 177 4.89 8.57 -0.70
C SER A 177 5.67 7.71 0.29
N LEU A 178 5.22 7.64 1.55
CA LEU A 178 5.86 6.80 2.58
C LEU A 178 5.87 5.32 2.14
N ARG A 179 4.87 4.93 1.35
CA ARG A 179 4.84 3.68 0.61
C ARG A 179 6.09 3.45 -0.26
N ASP A 180 6.44 4.40 -1.13
CA ASP A 180 7.59 4.24 -2.04
C ASP A 180 8.91 4.13 -1.25
N ARG A 181 9.06 4.90 -0.17
CA ARG A 181 10.22 4.80 0.74
C ARG A 181 10.33 3.44 1.39
N PHE A 182 9.20 2.92 1.85
CA PHE A 182 9.17 1.59 2.45
C PHE A 182 9.46 0.50 1.42
N LEU A 183 8.90 0.57 0.21
CA LEU A 183 9.19 -0.39 -0.86
C LEU A 183 10.67 -0.38 -1.25
N GLU A 184 11.29 0.80 -1.41
CA GLU A 184 12.72 0.90 -1.67
C GLU A 184 13.56 0.26 -0.55
N LEU A 185 13.17 0.44 0.71
CA LEU A 185 13.79 -0.22 1.85
C LEU A 185 13.67 -1.75 1.76
N LEU A 186 12.50 -2.28 1.41
CA LEU A 186 12.31 -3.73 1.25
C LEU A 186 13.18 -4.33 0.13
N PHE A 187 13.38 -3.60 -0.96
CA PHE A 187 14.32 -4.00 -2.01
C PHE A 187 15.76 -3.93 -1.53
N ARG A 188 16.14 -2.86 -0.81
CA ARG A 188 17.51 -2.67 -0.30
C ARG A 188 17.92 -3.76 0.68
N GLU A 189 17.01 -4.18 1.56
CA GLU A 189 17.25 -5.23 2.56
C GLU A 189 16.94 -6.64 2.01
N ASN A 190 16.81 -6.83 0.70
CA ASN A 190 16.57 -8.12 0.02
C ASN A 190 15.32 -8.90 0.46
N LEU A 191 14.36 -8.26 1.13
CA LEU A 191 13.12 -8.92 1.51
C LEU A 191 12.31 -9.35 0.28
N MET A 192 12.34 -8.56 -0.78
CA MET A 192 11.60 -8.84 -2.01
C MET A 192 12.08 -10.15 -2.66
N ASP A 193 13.39 -10.36 -2.75
CA ASP A 193 13.96 -11.59 -3.28
C ASP A 193 13.64 -12.79 -2.40
N LEU A 194 13.69 -12.61 -1.07
CA LEU A 194 13.27 -13.61 -0.10
C LEU A 194 11.81 -14.05 -0.30
N VAL A 195 10.89 -13.09 -0.49
CA VAL A 195 9.48 -13.39 -0.77
C VAL A 195 9.34 -14.19 -2.08
N LEU A 196 10.11 -13.87 -3.11
CA LEU A 196 10.11 -14.64 -4.37
C LEU A 196 10.56 -16.09 -4.15
N VAL A 197 11.67 -16.30 -3.45
CA VAL A 197 12.22 -17.63 -3.17
C VAL A 197 11.23 -18.47 -2.37
N ILE A 198 10.69 -17.93 -1.28
CA ILE A 198 9.72 -18.65 -0.43
C ILE A 198 8.47 -19.01 -1.23
N THR A 199 7.99 -18.10 -2.08
CA THR A 199 6.81 -18.34 -2.90
C THR A 199 7.00 -19.50 -3.87
N GLN A 200 8.21 -19.71 -4.37
CA GLN A 200 8.53 -20.86 -5.23
C GLN A 200 8.56 -22.18 -4.45
N GLN A 201 8.84 -22.14 -3.14
CA GLN A 201 8.92 -23.32 -2.26
C GLN A 201 7.56 -23.78 -1.69
N ILE A 202 6.46 -23.06 -1.94
CA ILE A 202 5.11 -23.39 -1.40
C ILE A 202 4.66 -24.81 -1.78
N CYS A 203 4.95 -25.26 -3.01
CA CYS A 203 4.60 -26.60 -3.49
C CYS A 203 5.72 -27.63 -3.25
N GLY A 204 6.72 -27.30 -2.43
CA GLY A 204 7.80 -28.22 -2.07
C GLY A 204 7.33 -29.39 -1.21
N SER A 205 8.24 -30.33 -0.96
CA SER A 205 8.01 -31.53 -0.14
C SER A 205 7.62 -31.24 1.32
N ARG A 206 7.85 -30.01 1.80
CA ARG A 206 7.55 -29.56 3.16
C ARG A 206 6.26 -28.74 3.20
N GLY A 207 5.23 -29.30 3.82
CA GLY A 207 3.90 -28.69 3.89
C GLY A 207 3.76 -27.44 4.79
N TYR A 208 4.83 -26.97 5.45
CA TYR A 208 4.77 -25.80 6.33
C TYR A 208 4.45 -24.52 5.55
N LEU A 209 5.22 -24.23 4.49
CA LEU A 209 5.05 -23.00 3.69
C LEU A 209 3.73 -22.98 2.91
N ARG A 210 3.13 -24.15 2.66
CA ARG A 210 1.81 -24.26 2.03
C ARG A 210 0.71 -23.58 2.86
N GLN A 211 0.87 -23.55 4.19
CA GLN A 211 -0.08 -22.94 5.12
C GLN A 211 -0.07 -21.41 5.04
N ASP A 212 1.01 -20.81 4.55
CA ASP A 212 1.19 -19.36 4.44
C ASP A 212 0.91 -18.81 3.03
N ASN A 213 0.31 -19.62 2.15
CA ASN A 213 -0.03 -19.16 0.80
C ASN A 213 -0.93 -17.91 0.79
N LEU A 214 -1.88 -17.79 1.71
CA LEU A 214 -2.73 -16.60 1.85
C LEU A 214 -1.91 -15.39 2.34
N LEU A 215 -1.01 -15.58 3.30
CA LEU A 215 -0.12 -14.52 3.77
C LEU A 215 0.78 -14.02 2.64
N LEU A 216 1.33 -14.92 1.83
CA LEU A 216 2.13 -14.55 0.66
C LEU A 216 1.29 -13.81 -0.38
N LEU A 217 0.07 -14.28 -0.64
CA LEU A 217 -0.88 -13.61 -1.54
C LEU A 217 -1.20 -12.18 -1.07
N GLU A 218 -1.44 -11.98 0.23
CA GLU A 218 -1.65 -10.65 0.81
C GLU A 218 -0.41 -9.76 0.67
N ASN A 219 0.79 -10.30 0.88
CA ASN A 219 2.04 -9.56 0.66
C ASN A 219 2.11 -9.05 -0.79
N PHE A 220 1.92 -9.92 -1.78
CA PHE A 220 1.88 -9.50 -3.18
C PHE A 220 0.76 -8.48 -3.45
N HIS A 221 -0.42 -8.67 -2.86
CA HIS A 221 -1.51 -7.71 -3.00
C HIS A 221 -1.10 -6.31 -2.52
N TYR A 222 -0.54 -6.19 -1.31
CA TYR A 222 -0.15 -4.89 -0.77
C TYR A 222 1.10 -4.29 -1.43
N ILE A 223 2.04 -5.12 -1.92
CA ILE A 223 3.17 -4.70 -2.76
C ILE A 223 2.68 -4.01 -4.06
N PHE A 224 1.60 -4.50 -4.66
CA PHE A 224 1.05 -3.94 -5.91
C PHE A 224 -0.10 -2.95 -5.71
N MET A 225 -0.67 -2.87 -4.50
CA MET A 225 -1.82 -2.01 -4.22
C MET A 225 -1.54 -0.53 -4.52
N GLY A 226 -2.34 0.11 -5.38
CA GLY A 226 -2.16 1.51 -5.74
C GLY A 226 -1.08 1.77 -6.79
N GLN A 227 -0.47 0.71 -7.37
CA GLN A 227 0.34 0.83 -8.58
C GLN A 227 -0.54 0.70 -9.83
N GLU A 228 -0.15 1.39 -10.90
CA GLU A 228 -0.80 1.27 -12.21
C GLU A 228 0.05 0.36 -13.11
N PRO A 229 -0.51 -0.75 -13.63
CA PRO A 229 0.22 -1.68 -14.49
C PRO A 229 0.83 -1.02 -15.73
N GLU A 230 0.13 -0.05 -16.32
CA GLU A 230 0.61 0.71 -17.48
C GLU A 230 1.88 1.51 -17.17
N LEU A 231 1.95 2.14 -15.99
CA LEU A 231 3.11 2.93 -15.57
C LEU A 231 4.32 2.04 -15.29
N LEU A 232 4.11 0.85 -14.72
CA LEU A 232 5.18 -0.14 -14.49
C LEU A 232 5.86 -0.56 -15.80
N VAL A 233 5.07 -0.83 -16.85
CA VAL A 233 5.60 -1.19 -18.17
C VAL A 233 6.34 -0.01 -18.80
N LYS A 234 5.82 1.21 -18.66
CA LYS A 234 6.46 2.44 -19.21
C LYS A 234 7.73 2.85 -18.48
N ALA A 235 7.84 2.59 -17.17
CA ALA A 235 8.97 3.02 -16.35
C ALA A 235 10.31 2.50 -16.87
N ARG A 236 10.35 1.29 -17.43
CA ARG A 236 11.57 0.71 -18.03
C ARG A 236 11.99 1.41 -19.31
N LEU A 237 11.05 1.92 -20.11
CA LEU A 237 11.36 2.69 -21.32
C LEU A 237 12.02 4.02 -20.94
N MET A 238 11.61 4.63 -19.82
CA MET A 238 12.18 5.89 -19.33
C MET A 238 13.54 5.71 -18.63
N GLY A 239 13.81 4.55 -18.03
CA GLY A 239 15.08 4.26 -17.33
C GLY A 239 16.26 3.95 -18.25
N SER A 240 16.05 3.78 -19.56
CA SER A 240 17.12 3.45 -20.52
C SER A 240 17.83 4.68 -21.11
N GLU A 241 17.39 5.91 -20.80
CA GLU A 241 17.99 7.14 -21.32
C GLU A 241 18.83 7.87 -20.25
N GLU A 242 19.91 7.26 -19.77
CA GLU A 242 20.88 7.91 -18.86
C GLU A 242 21.70 9.06 -19.51
N GLY A 243 21.25 9.61 -20.65
CA GLY A 243 21.80 10.81 -21.27
C GLY A 243 20.79 11.75 -21.92
N GLY A 244 19.47 11.47 -21.81
CA GLY A 244 18.39 12.19 -22.53
C GLY A 244 17.45 13.01 -21.64
N ASP A 245 17.58 12.92 -20.32
CA ASP A 245 16.55 13.33 -19.35
C ASP A 245 16.20 14.83 -19.42
N ALA A 246 17.16 15.70 -19.77
CA ALA A 246 16.89 17.13 -19.95
C ALA A 246 16.06 17.44 -21.21
N LYS A 247 16.24 16.68 -22.30
CA LYS A 247 15.62 16.98 -23.59
C LYS A 247 14.20 16.44 -23.70
N ALA A 248 13.96 15.23 -23.19
CA ALA A 248 12.62 14.66 -23.08
C ALA A 248 11.74 15.50 -22.13
N CYS A 249 12.30 15.98 -21.01
CA CYS A 249 11.59 16.87 -20.08
C CYS A 249 11.27 18.24 -20.71
N ILE A 250 12.19 18.81 -21.52
CA ILE A 250 11.93 20.05 -22.27
C ILE A 250 10.83 19.86 -23.32
N ASP A 251 10.83 18.73 -24.03
CA ASP A 251 9.84 18.46 -25.08
C ASP A 251 8.43 18.17 -24.50
N ASP A 252 8.35 17.45 -23.37
CA ASP A 252 7.08 17.25 -22.64
C ASP A 252 6.56 18.55 -22.02
N LEU A 253 7.44 19.37 -21.42
CA LEU A 253 7.06 20.70 -20.91
C LEU A 253 6.53 21.58 -22.04
N LYS A 254 7.15 21.52 -23.22
CA LYS A 254 6.71 22.26 -24.41
C LYS A 254 5.34 21.79 -24.90
N SER A 255 5.08 20.48 -24.87
CA SER A 255 3.76 19.90 -25.19
C SER A 255 2.67 20.37 -24.23
N ILE A 256 2.95 20.36 -22.92
CA ILE A 256 2.03 20.86 -21.89
C ILE A 256 1.77 22.36 -22.04
N MET A 257 2.81 23.16 -22.28
CA MET A 257 2.68 24.59 -22.53
C MET A 257 1.84 24.88 -23.78
N GLU A 258 1.97 24.07 -24.84
CA GLU A 258 1.15 24.19 -26.04
C GLU A 258 -0.31 23.81 -25.79
N GLU A 259 -0.57 22.73 -25.05
CA GLU A 259 -1.92 22.31 -24.70
C GLU A 259 -2.61 23.35 -23.80
N GLU A 260 -1.88 23.88 -22.81
CA GLU A 260 -2.36 24.95 -21.95
C GLU A 260 -2.58 26.24 -22.74
N ALA A 261 -1.68 26.60 -23.67
CA ALA A 261 -1.85 27.75 -24.54
C ALA A 261 -3.08 27.60 -25.45
N LYS A 262 -3.35 26.40 -25.98
CA LYS A 262 -4.56 26.10 -26.76
C LYS A 262 -5.82 26.25 -25.90
N LYS A 263 -5.85 25.69 -24.68
CA LYS A 263 -6.97 25.86 -23.72
C LYS A 263 -7.17 27.33 -23.31
N ARG A 264 -6.08 28.07 -23.09
CA ARG A 264 -6.08 29.53 -22.83
C ARG A 264 -6.57 30.34 -24.03
N ARG A 265 -6.31 29.92 -25.27
CA ARG A 265 -6.84 30.56 -26.49
C ARG A 265 -8.33 30.34 -26.64
N VAL A 266 -8.82 29.11 -26.47
CA VAL A 266 -10.26 28.79 -26.54
C VAL A 266 -11.05 29.54 -25.45
N SER A 267 -10.54 29.56 -24.22
CA SER A 267 -11.19 30.30 -23.13
C SER A 267 -11.11 31.82 -23.27
N ARG A 268 -10.09 32.36 -23.98
CA ARG A 268 -10.05 33.78 -24.38
C ARG A 268 -11.07 34.07 -25.48
N PHE A 269 -11.22 33.18 -26.46
CA PHE A 269 -12.19 33.34 -27.53
C PHE A 269 -13.64 33.33 -27.02
N GLN A 270 -13.95 32.43 -26.07
CA GLN A 270 -15.26 32.38 -25.39
C GLN A 270 -15.54 33.62 -24.52
N ARG A 271 -14.49 34.27 -24.01
CA ARG A 271 -14.56 35.50 -23.19
C ARG A 271 -14.38 36.80 -23.99
N ALA A 272 -14.04 36.72 -25.27
CA ALA A 272 -13.76 37.88 -26.12
C ALA A 272 -15.03 38.68 -26.47
N ASN A 273 -16.22 38.12 -26.26
CA ASN A 273 -17.48 38.82 -26.46
C ASN A 273 -17.86 39.63 -25.21
N ARG A 274 -17.26 40.82 -25.14
CA ARG A 274 -17.67 42.08 -24.46
C ARG A 274 -18.29 42.03 -23.04
N HIS A 275 -17.73 42.92 -22.21
CA HIS A 275 -18.13 43.41 -20.88
C HIS A 275 -19.43 42.85 -20.26
N SER A 276 -19.28 42.36 -19.03
CA SER A 276 -20.30 41.79 -18.12
C SER A 276 -21.64 42.53 -18.01
N GLN A 277 -21.75 43.79 -18.43
CA GLN A 277 -22.96 44.61 -18.28
C GLN A 277 -23.90 44.59 -19.49
N PHE A 278 -23.49 44.10 -20.66
CA PHE A 278 -24.38 44.02 -21.84
C PHE A 278 -24.91 42.60 -22.04
N SER A 279 -25.90 42.22 -21.24
CA SER A 279 -26.58 40.92 -21.35
C SER A 279 -28.04 41.13 -21.76
N GLY A 280 -28.37 40.74 -23.00
CA GLY A 280 -29.74 40.76 -23.50
C GLY A 280 -30.58 39.62 -22.92
N THR A 281 -31.89 39.74 -23.06
CA THR A 281 -32.86 38.72 -22.66
C THR A 281 -33.51 38.15 -23.91
N PHE A 282 -33.53 36.82 -24.06
CA PHE A 282 -34.18 36.16 -25.19
C PHE A 282 -35.08 35.03 -24.71
N THR A 283 -36.15 34.77 -25.44
CA THR A 283 -37.14 33.75 -25.10
C THR A 283 -36.93 32.53 -25.99
N ARG A 284 -36.87 31.34 -25.38
CA ARG A 284 -36.79 30.06 -26.11
C ARG A 284 -38.10 29.30 -25.89
N LEU A 285 -38.72 28.84 -26.97
CA LEU A 285 -39.82 27.88 -26.88
C LEU A 285 -39.28 26.48 -26.56
N THR A 286 -39.91 25.82 -25.60
CA THR A 286 -39.69 24.40 -25.31
C THR A 286 -40.52 23.54 -26.26
N MET A 287 -40.14 22.26 -26.39
CA MET A 287 -40.87 21.29 -27.22
C MET A 287 -42.33 21.09 -26.76
N GLY A 288 -42.67 21.47 -25.53
CA GLY A 288 -44.03 21.45 -24.98
C GLY A 288 -44.84 22.73 -25.23
N GLY A 289 -44.34 23.67 -26.05
CA GLY A 289 -45.04 24.93 -26.39
C GLY A 289 -44.93 26.04 -25.34
N SER A 290 -44.25 25.79 -24.22
CA SER A 290 -44.02 26.79 -23.17
C SER A 290 -42.83 27.69 -23.51
N THR A 291 -42.88 28.97 -23.16
CA THR A 291 -41.77 29.91 -23.38
C THR A 291 -40.95 30.08 -22.11
N VAL A 292 -39.62 29.95 -22.21
CA VAL A 292 -38.69 30.19 -21.11
C VAL A 292 -37.75 31.33 -21.48
N VAL A 293 -37.62 32.30 -20.58
CA VAL A 293 -36.84 33.52 -20.78
C VAL A 293 -35.43 33.31 -20.22
N TYR A 294 -34.41 33.55 -21.05
CA TYR A 294 -32.99 33.42 -20.70
C TYR A 294 -32.29 34.77 -20.79
N LYS A 295 -31.41 35.06 -19.83
CA LYS A 295 -30.54 36.24 -19.82
C LYS A 295 -29.14 35.84 -20.30
N GLY A 296 -28.70 36.35 -21.45
CA GLY A 296 -27.40 36.04 -22.04
C GLY A 296 -27.38 36.14 -23.57
N ASN A 297 -26.23 35.83 -24.16
CA ASN A 297 -26.07 35.79 -25.62
C ASN A 297 -26.52 34.41 -26.16
N PRO A 298 -27.47 34.34 -27.11
CA PRO A 298 -27.96 33.08 -27.67
C PRO A 298 -26.88 32.22 -28.35
N ASN A 299 -25.76 32.82 -28.78
CA ASN A 299 -24.65 32.09 -29.40
C ASN A 299 -23.72 31.38 -28.42
N ASN A 300 -23.75 31.72 -27.12
CA ASN A 300 -22.88 31.12 -26.09
C ASN A 300 -23.60 30.10 -25.19
N SER A 301 -24.93 30.00 -25.28
CA SER A 301 -25.70 29.01 -24.53
C SER A 301 -25.55 27.63 -25.19
N SER A 302 -24.41 26.99 -24.94
CA SER A 302 -24.30 25.53 -25.01
C SER A 302 -25.46 24.90 -24.21
N GLN A 303 -25.95 23.75 -24.65
CA GLN A 303 -27.18 23.07 -24.24
C GLN A 303 -27.34 22.76 -22.73
N ASN A 304 -26.44 23.24 -21.86
CA ASN A 304 -26.33 22.88 -20.45
C ASN A 304 -26.69 24.00 -19.46
N ALA A 305 -27.21 25.16 -19.92
CA ALA A 305 -27.62 26.24 -19.01
C ALA A 305 -28.91 25.93 -18.20
N LEU A 306 -29.60 24.82 -18.50
CA LEU A 306 -30.80 24.36 -17.80
C LEU A 306 -30.53 23.72 -16.43
N LEU A 307 -29.27 23.58 -16.01
CA LEU A 307 -28.90 22.91 -14.75
C LEU A 307 -28.30 23.83 -13.68
N LYS A 308 -28.23 25.15 -13.89
CA LYS A 308 -27.54 26.07 -12.96
C LYS A 308 -28.44 26.98 -12.13
N SER A 309 -29.71 26.64 -11.95
CA SER A 309 -30.65 27.40 -11.13
C SER A 309 -31.29 26.58 -10.01
N HIS A 310 -30.51 25.71 -9.36
CA HIS A 310 -30.86 25.24 -8.03
C HIS A 310 -29.61 25.29 -7.17
N ASN A 311 -29.61 26.18 -6.17
CA ASN A 311 -28.63 26.17 -5.09
C ASN A 311 -28.89 24.90 -4.26
N SER A 312 -28.27 23.80 -4.64
CA SER A 312 -27.97 22.70 -3.76
C SER A 312 -26.45 22.56 -3.74
N HIS A 313 -25.86 22.48 -2.56
CA HIS A 313 -24.47 22.09 -2.38
C HIS A 313 -24.31 20.64 -2.86
N GLY A 314 -24.21 20.48 -4.18
CA GLY A 314 -23.93 19.23 -4.84
C GLY A 314 -22.46 18.90 -4.66
N ILE A 315 -22.23 17.79 -3.98
CA ILE A 315 -20.97 17.05 -3.87
C ILE A 315 -20.16 17.24 -5.16
N SER A 316 -19.03 17.93 -5.02
CA SER A 316 -18.01 18.03 -6.06
C SER A 316 -17.56 16.61 -6.37
N THR A 317 -18.13 16.02 -7.42
CA THR A 317 -17.55 14.86 -8.09
C THR A 317 -16.18 15.30 -8.57
N GLN A 318 -15.16 14.94 -7.80
CA GLN A 318 -13.77 15.08 -8.17
C GLN A 318 -13.57 14.27 -9.44
N LYS A 319 -13.72 14.93 -10.57
CA LYS A 319 -13.19 14.44 -11.83
C LYS A 319 -11.68 14.51 -11.65
N ASN A 320 -11.07 13.35 -11.39
CA ASN A 320 -9.62 13.19 -11.31
C ASN A 320 -9.01 13.63 -12.63
N VAL A 321 -8.68 14.92 -12.73
CA VAL A 321 -7.78 15.45 -13.75
C VAL A 321 -6.38 15.11 -13.25
N TRP A 322 -6.02 13.83 -13.38
CA TRP A 322 -4.62 13.39 -13.28
C TRP A 322 -4.01 13.47 -14.68
N GLY A 323 -3.88 14.68 -15.20
CA GLY A 323 -3.03 14.93 -16.35
C GLY A 323 -1.59 14.91 -15.87
N ASN A 324 -0.81 13.97 -16.40
CA ASN A 324 0.66 13.90 -16.43
C ASN A 324 1.35 14.94 -15.53
N ARG A 325 1.43 14.61 -14.24
CA ARG A 325 2.30 15.31 -13.30
C ARG A 325 3.59 14.51 -13.26
N ASP A 326 4.71 15.17 -13.54
CA ASP A 326 6.04 14.55 -13.52
C ASP A 326 6.21 13.64 -12.32
N LEU A 327 6.51 12.38 -12.61
CA LEU A 327 6.67 11.37 -11.58
C LEU A 327 7.99 11.67 -10.84
N PRO A 328 7.99 11.87 -9.50
CA PRO A 328 9.22 12.09 -8.75
C PRO A 328 10.26 11.00 -9.06
N SER A 329 11.54 11.36 -9.19
CA SER A 329 12.62 10.45 -9.60
C SER A 329 12.63 9.12 -8.83
N MET A 330 12.39 9.15 -7.52
CA MET A 330 12.31 7.95 -6.69
C MET A 330 11.12 7.05 -7.03
N ARG A 331 9.96 7.63 -7.39
CA ARG A 331 8.80 6.86 -7.84
C ARG A 331 9.09 6.17 -9.18
N LYS A 332 9.91 6.77 -10.06
CA LYS A 332 10.41 6.09 -11.26
C LYS A 332 11.30 4.87 -10.91
N LYS A 333 12.23 5.03 -9.95
CA LYS A 333 13.09 3.94 -9.46
C LYS A 333 12.27 2.77 -8.88
N VAL A 334 11.32 3.07 -7.99
CA VAL A 334 10.45 2.04 -7.39
C VAL A 334 9.62 1.32 -8.46
N LEU A 335 9.09 2.04 -9.46
CA LEU A 335 8.39 1.39 -10.57
C LEU A 335 9.29 0.47 -11.39
N ALA A 336 10.54 0.83 -11.64
CA ALA A 336 11.50 -0.03 -12.33
C ALA A 336 11.79 -1.31 -11.52
N LEU A 337 12.06 -1.17 -10.21
CA LEU A 337 12.27 -2.31 -9.31
C LEU A 337 11.05 -3.23 -9.25
N LEU A 338 9.84 -2.67 -9.14
CA LEU A 338 8.59 -3.43 -9.15
C LEU A 338 8.32 -4.11 -10.49
N HIS A 339 8.68 -3.48 -11.61
CA HIS A 339 8.58 -4.10 -12.93
C HIS A 339 9.45 -5.37 -12.99
N ASP A 340 10.70 -5.29 -12.55
CA ASP A 340 11.62 -6.43 -12.58
C ASP A 340 11.19 -7.51 -11.59
N PHE A 341 10.82 -7.13 -10.38
CA PHE A 341 10.22 -8.02 -9.37
C PHE A 341 9.00 -8.78 -9.90
N LEU A 342 8.06 -8.08 -10.55
CA LEU A 342 6.86 -8.70 -11.10
C LEU A 342 7.19 -9.69 -12.24
N ASN A 343 8.19 -9.40 -13.07
CA ASN A 343 8.65 -10.35 -14.08
C ASN A 343 9.28 -11.61 -13.46
N GLN A 344 10.07 -11.46 -12.40
CA GLN A 344 10.63 -12.60 -11.66
C GLN A 344 9.51 -13.42 -11.00
N PHE A 345 8.54 -12.77 -10.36
CA PHE A 345 7.36 -13.44 -9.82
C PHE A 345 6.62 -14.25 -10.90
N LEU A 346 6.44 -13.68 -12.10
CA LEU A 346 5.80 -14.34 -13.22
C LEU A 346 6.59 -15.52 -13.80
N SER A 347 7.91 -15.52 -13.68
CA SER A 347 8.75 -16.62 -14.17
C SER A 347 8.64 -17.91 -13.35
N GLY A 348 8.20 -17.86 -12.08
CA GLY A 348 8.15 -19.05 -11.23
C GLY A 348 7.09 -19.01 -10.13
N GLY A 349 7.05 -17.95 -9.32
CA GLY A 349 6.21 -17.91 -8.12
C GLY A 349 4.70 -17.78 -8.38
N TYR A 350 4.29 -17.05 -9.42
CA TYR A 350 2.88 -16.72 -9.65
C TYR A 350 2.01 -17.95 -9.85
N ASN A 351 2.37 -18.84 -10.78
CA ASN A 351 1.56 -20.01 -11.07
C ASN A 351 1.49 -20.97 -9.87
N VAL A 352 2.59 -21.12 -9.13
CA VAL A 352 2.68 -21.95 -7.93
C VAL A 352 1.74 -21.43 -6.85
N LEU A 353 1.83 -20.13 -6.54
CA LEU A 353 1.01 -19.48 -5.52
C LEU A 353 -0.48 -19.50 -5.89
N MET A 354 -0.81 -19.08 -7.11
CA MET A 354 -2.20 -18.95 -7.53
C MET A 354 -2.88 -20.32 -7.61
N LYS A 355 -2.18 -21.36 -8.08
CA LYS A 355 -2.71 -22.73 -8.06
C LYS A 355 -2.94 -23.22 -6.62
N SER A 356 -1.98 -22.97 -5.73
CA SER A 356 -2.12 -23.28 -4.29
C SER A 356 -3.38 -22.67 -3.69
N VAL A 357 -3.54 -21.35 -3.81
CA VAL A 357 -4.69 -20.67 -3.22
C VAL A 357 -6.00 -21.10 -3.90
N HIS A 358 -5.98 -21.32 -5.22
CA HIS A 358 -7.15 -21.80 -5.94
C HIS A 358 -7.62 -23.17 -5.44
N GLU A 359 -6.71 -24.11 -5.22
CA GLU A 359 -7.05 -25.44 -4.67
C GLU A 359 -7.73 -25.32 -3.29
N ASP A 360 -7.31 -24.36 -2.46
CA ASP A 360 -7.91 -24.15 -1.14
C ASP A 360 -9.30 -23.50 -1.24
N ILE A 361 -9.47 -22.57 -2.20
CA ILE A 361 -10.78 -21.98 -2.52
C ILE A 361 -11.75 -23.03 -3.06
N GLU A 362 -11.31 -23.88 -4.00
CA GLU A 362 -12.14 -24.95 -4.60
C GLU A 362 -12.55 -26.00 -3.57
N LYS A 363 -11.66 -26.35 -2.65
CA LYS A 363 -11.93 -27.30 -1.56
C LYS A 363 -12.73 -26.68 -0.42
N GLU A 364 -13.11 -25.40 -0.51
CA GLU A 364 -13.77 -24.64 0.57
C GLU A 364 -13.05 -24.81 1.91
N HIS A 365 -11.72 -24.68 1.90
CA HIS A 365 -10.90 -24.87 3.09
C HIS A 365 -11.35 -23.89 4.19
N HIS A 366 -11.47 -24.39 5.43
CA HIS A 366 -12.07 -23.68 6.56
C HIS A 366 -11.40 -22.33 6.92
N THR A 367 -10.15 -22.13 6.50
CA THR A 367 -9.42 -20.87 6.72
C THR A 367 -9.79 -19.77 5.72
N ILE A 368 -10.43 -20.11 4.59
CA ILE A 368 -10.74 -19.17 3.52
C ILE A 368 -11.94 -18.30 3.89
N GLN A 369 -11.73 -16.99 3.88
CA GLN A 369 -12.75 -15.98 4.09
C GLN A 369 -13.14 -15.29 2.78
N LYS A 370 -14.25 -14.55 2.80
CA LYS A 370 -14.72 -13.77 1.63
C LYS A 370 -13.69 -12.73 1.18
N GLY A 371 -12.96 -12.13 2.12
CA GLY A 371 -11.89 -11.17 1.84
C GLY A 371 -10.76 -11.78 1.00
N ASP A 372 -10.35 -13.00 1.31
CA ASP A 372 -9.24 -13.69 0.64
C ASP A 372 -9.53 -13.94 -0.84
N ILE A 373 -10.79 -14.27 -1.16
CA ILE A 373 -11.24 -14.44 -2.55
C ILE A 373 -11.09 -13.12 -3.33
N ILE A 374 -11.42 -11.99 -2.70
CA ILE A 374 -11.26 -10.67 -3.34
C ILE A 374 -9.78 -10.38 -3.58
N VAL A 375 -8.92 -10.65 -2.59
CA VAL A 375 -7.46 -10.45 -2.71
C VAL A 375 -6.91 -11.30 -3.86
N PHE A 376 -7.31 -12.58 -3.95
CA PHE A 376 -6.94 -13.48 -5.03
C PHE A 376 -7.27 -12.92 -6.42
N PHE A 377 -8.50 -12.44 -6.62
CA PHE A 377 -8.90 -11.86 -7.90
C PHE A 377 -8.20 -10.53 -8.19
N LYS A 378 -7.94 -9.70 -7.18
CA LYS A 378 -7.18 -8.44 -7.36
C LYS A 378 -5.75 -8.69 -7.84
N VAL A 379 -5.07 -9.70 -7.28
CA VAL A 379 -3.72 -10.08 -7.74
C VAL A 379 -3.78 -10.62 -9.17
N ALA A 380 -4.74 -11.51 -9.48
CA ALA A 380 -4.92 -12.04 -10.82
C ALA A 380 -5.21 -10.93 -11.87
N GLU A 381 -6.09 -9.98 -11.52
CA GLU A 381 -6.45 -8.83 -12.36
C GLU A 381 -5.24 -7.93 -12.63
N PHE A 382 -4.47 -7.62 -11.59
CA PHE A 382 -3.28 -6.78 -11.71
C PHE A 382 -2.24 -7.41 -12.62
N VAL A 383 -1.93 -8.70 -12.41
CA VAL A 383 -0.97 -9.46 -13.23
C VAL A 383 -1.43 -9.57 -14.68
N SER A 384 -2.72 -9.85 -14.91
CA SER A 384 -3.29 -9.95 -16.25
C SER A 384 -3.21 -8.61 -16.99
N SER A 385 -3.51 -7.51 -16.29
CA SER A 385 -3.41 -6.15 -16.82
C SER A 385 -1.97 -5.79 -17.16
N PHE A 386 -1.01 -6.12 -16.29
CA PHE A 386 0.41 -5.91 -16.56
C PHE A 386 0.88 -6.65 -17.83
N GLN A 387 0.51 -7.92 -17.97
CA GLN A 387 0.84 -8.72 -19.15
C GLN A 387 0.18 -8.17 -20.42
N TYR A 388 -1.07 -7.71 -20.33
CA TYR A 388 -1.75 -7.04 -21.42
C TYR A 388 -0.97 -5.80 -21.90
N HIS A 389 -0.58 -4.91 -20.99
CA HIS A 389 0.21 -3.72 -21.32
C HIS A 389 1.62 -4.06 -21.84
N LYS A 390 2.25 -5.12 -21.32
CA LYS A 390 3.54 -5.62 -21.83
C LYS A 390 3.42 -6.14 -23.26
N CYS A 391 2.35 -6.87 -23.59
CA CYS A 391 2.06 -7.33 -24.94
C CYS A 391 1.72 -6.19 -25.91
N LEU A 392 1.05 -5.14 -25.44
CA LEU A 392 0.76 -3.96 -26.28
C LEU A 392 2.02 -3.16 -26.65
N THR A 393 2.97 -3.08 -25.71
CA THR A 393 4.22 -2.32 -25.91
C THR A 393 5.29 -3.14 -26.64
N SER A 394 5.30 -4.46 -26.46
CA SER A 394 6.13 -5.39 -27.22
C SER A 394 5.52 -5.65 -28.60
N LYS A 395 6.13 -5.12 -29.67
CA LYS A 395 5.81 -5.52 -31.06
C LYS A 395 6.12 -6.99 -31.37
N VAL A 396 6.69 -7.74 -30.42
CA VAL A 396 7.06 -9.16 -30.56
C VAL A 396 6.04 -10.01 -29.79
N ARG A 397 5.38 -10.93 -30.50
CA ARG A 397 4.57 -12.01 -29.91
C ARG A 397 5.51 -13.01 -29.22
N THR A 398 5.99 -12.69 -28.03
CA THR A 398 6.45 -13.72 -27.09
C THR A 398 5.24 -14.58 -26.75
N THR A 399 5.35 -15.89 -26.93
CA THR A 399 4.36 -16.85 -26.41
C THR A 399 4.14 -16.54 -24.94
N PRO A 400 2.92 -16.19 -24.51
CA PRO A 400 2.67 -15.97 -23.09
C PRO A 400 3.03 -17.27 -22.37
N HIS A 401 3.88 -17.19 -21.36
CA HIS A 401 3.99 -18.28 -20.39
C HIS A 401 2.56 -18.63 -19.94
N LEU A 402 2.26 -19.91 -19.83
CA LEU A 402 0.90 -20.37 -19.52
C LEU A 402 0.56 -19.88 -18.10
N LEU A 403 -0.06 -18.70 -18.03
CA LEU A 403 -0.42 -18.07 -16.76
C LEU A 403 -1.64 -18.77 -16.22
N PHE A 404 -1.61 -19.05 -14.92
CA PHE A 404 -2.81 -19.41 -14.20
C PHE A 404 -3.79 -18.23 -14.26
N LEU A 405 -4.90 -18.43 -14.95
CA LEU A 405 -6.02 -17.49 -14.99
C LEU A 405 -7.22 -18.17 -14.33
N PRO A 406 -7.75 -17.61 -13.22
CA PRO A 406 -8.91 -18.21 -12.59
C PRO A 406 -10.12 -18.11 -13.51
N SER A 407 -10.77 -19.24 -13.78
CA SER A 407 -12.08 -19.26 -14.43
C SER A 407 -13.12 -18.66 -13.49
N ARG A 408 -13.94 -17.72 -13.99
CA ARG A 408 -15.13 -17.23 -13.26
C ARG A 408 -16.16 -18.36 -13.18
N HIS A 409 -16.04 -19.24 -12.20
CA HIS A 409 -17.02 -20.30 -11.96
C HIS A 409 -18.34 -19.66 -11.47
N PRO A 410 -19.54 -20.08 -11.93
CA PRO A 410 -20.81 -19.43 -11.55
C PRO A 410 -21.08 -19.36 -10.03
N ARG A 411 -20.54 -20.30 -9.24
CA ARG A 411 -20.71 -20.30 -7.77
C ARG A 411 -19.87 -19.24 -7.05
N SER A 412 -18.72 -18.84 -7.61
CA SER A 412 -17.90 -17.76 -7.05
C SER A 412 -18.40 -16.39 -7.48
N THR A 413 -19.09 -16.29 -8.63
CA THR A 413 -19.74 -15.04 -9.06
C THR A 413 -20.94 -14.68 -8.19
N ASP A 414 -21.72 -15.65 -7.71
CA ASP A 414 -22.84 -15.35 -6.81
C ASP A 414 -22.34 -14.80 -5.45
N LYS A 415 -21.29 -15.40 -4.88
CA LYS A 415 -20.62 -14.89 -3.68
C LYS A 415 -19.91 -13.55 -3.92
N LEU A 416 -19.25 -13.33 -5.06
CA LEU A 416 -18.60 -12.05 -5.40
C LEU A 416 -19.60 -10.93 -5.67
N VAL A 417 -20.71 -11.21 -6.34
CA VAL A 417 -21.78 -10.24 -6.59
C VAL A 417 -22.50 -9.90 -5.28
N GLU A 418 -22.73 -10.87 -4.38
CA GLU A 418 -23.19 -10.57 -3.02
C GLU A 418 -22.18 -9.76 -2.20
N THR A 419 -20.89 -10.08 -2.30
CA THR A 419 -19.86 -9.39 -1.51
C THR A 419 -19.60 -7.97 -2.03
N LEU A 420 -19.66 -7.73 -3.35
CA LEU A 420 -19.60 -6.38 -3.95
C LEU A 420 -20.85 -5.55 -3.65
N LYS A 421 -22.02 -6.18 -3.46
CA LYS A 421 -23.25 -5.51 -2.97
C LYS A 421 -23.18 -5.11 -1.50
N LEU A 422 -22.38 -5.81 -0.69
CA LEU A 422 -22.19 -5.51 0.73
C LEU A 422 -21.12 -4.43 1.01
N VAL A 423 -20.23 -4.15 0.05
CA VAL A 423 -19.16 -3.14 0.18
C VAL A 423 -19.52 -1.79 -0.47
N SER A 424 -20.76 -1.66 -0.98
CA SER A 424 -21.27 -0.42 -1.61
C SER A 424 -22.13 0.45 -0.69
N TRP A 425 -21.95 0.37 0.64
CA TRP A 425 -22.54 1.29 1.63
C TRP A 425 -21.49 1.83 2.59
#